data_AF-A0A519ZQG6-F1
#
_entry.id   AF-A0A519ZQG6-F1
#
_cell.length_a   1.000
_cell.length_b   1.000
_cell.length_c   1.000
_cell.angle_alpha   90.00
_cell.angle_beta   90.00
_cell.angle_gamma   90.00
#
_symmetry.space_group_name_H-M   'P 1'
#
loop_
_entity.id
_entity.type
_entity.pdbx_description
1 polymer ?
#
loop_
_entity_poly.entity_id
_entity_poly.type
_entity_poly.pdbx_seq_one_letter_code
_entity_poly.pdbx_strand_id
1 'polypeptide(L)'
;VDEFKRGYFPESCPPSSHVTLTFPKTDKTRGDVTVHWMDGGIQPERPAELGPNELFGDGGNGTLFVGTKGKMMASTYGADPRLLPLSRNQEVHVPQTLARVPGQANGHYGQWVEACLAGAGKMPVSSPFALAGPLTEALLMANLAIRGYDIQQPKTTGQGFNYPGRGVKLLWDNAQMRITNLDDVNRFVKRDYRAGWKLG
;
A
#
# COMPACT_ATOMS: atom_id res chain seq x y z
N VAL A 1 21.40 -15.11 11.95
CA VAL A 1 20.50 -16.02 11.20
C VAL A 1 21.41 -17.14 10.70
N ASP A 2 20.98 -18.39 10.81
CA ASP A 2 21.77 -19.56 10.38
C ASP A 2 20.93 -20.35 9.35
N GLU A 3 21.51 -21.28 8.59
CA GLU A 3 20.92 -21.88 7.37
C GLU A 3 19.53 -22.53 7.56
N PHE A 4 19.13 -22.83 8.80
CA PHE A 4 17.81 -23.37 9.13
C PHE A 4 17.12 -22.66 10.31
N LYS A 5 17.65 -21.50 10.72
CA LYS A 5 17.10 -20.72 11.83
C LYS A 5 16.54 -19.41 11.30
N ARG A 6 15.20 -19.32 11.26
CA ARG A 6 14.49 -18.08 10.92
C ARG A 6 14.95 -16.94 11.83
N GLY A 7 15.31 -15.81 11.25
CA GLY A 7 15.56 -14.57 11.98
C GLY A 7 14.25 -14.03 12.57
N TYR A 8 14.31 -13.57 13.82
CA TYR A 8 13.19 -12.88 14.46
C TYR A 8 13.64 -11.46 14.82
N PHE A 9 13.12 -10.48 14.08
CA PHE A 9 13.51 -9.08 14.17
C PHE A 9 12.25 -8.21 14.31
N PRO A 10 11.55 -8.27 15.46
CA PRO A 10 10.24 -7.62 15.63
C PRO A 10 10.30 -6.08 15.50
N GLU A 11 11.49 -5.50 15.66
CA GLU A 11 11.73 -4.05 15.56
C GLU A 11 12.18 -3.58 14.17
N SER A 12 12.32 -4.49 13.19
CA SER A 12 12.75 -4.18 11.82
C SER A 12 11.69 -4.57 10.79
N CYS A 13 11.73 -3.95 9.61
CA CYS A 13 10.98 -4.45 8.45
C CYS A 13 11.60 -5.77 7.95
N PRO A 14 10.79 -6.66 7.33
CA PRO A 14 11.34 -7.83 6.67
C PRO A 14 12.15 -7.40 5.43
N PRO A 15 13.15 -8.21 5.00
CA PRO A 15 13.92 -7.92 3.79
C PRO A 15 13.06 -7.92 2.51
N SER A 16 11.96 -8.67 2.52
CA SER A 16 10.97 -8.72 1.43
C SER A 16 9.59 -9.03 2.02
N SER A 17 8.54 -8.59 1.34
CA SER A 17 7.17 -8.84 1.79
C SER A 17 6.21 -8.98 0.61
N HIS A 18 5.16 -9.79 0.79
CA HIS A 18 4.00 -9.81 -0.09
C HIS A 18 2.75 -9.77 0.76
N VAL A 19 1.97 -8.70 0.62
CA VAL A 19 0.70 -8.52 1.31
C VAL A 19 -0.42 -8.44 0.28
N THR A 20 -1.56 -9.04 0.59
CA THR A 20 -2.77 -8.93 -0.22
C THR A 20 -3.84 -8.20 0.58
N LEU A 21 -4.32 -7.07 0.06
CA LEU A 21 -5.43 -6.30 0.59
C LEU A 21 -6.65 -6.51 -0.30
N THR A 22 -7.83 -6.68 0.30
CA THR A 22 -9.09 -6.76 -0.44
C THR A 22 -9.98 -5.60 -0.02
N PHE A 23 -10.30 -4.73 -0.97
CA PHE A 23 -11.23 -3.63 -0.79
C PHE A 23 -12.61 -4.06 -1.29
N PRO A 24 -13.67 -3.83 -0.52
CA PRO A 24 -15.02 -4.18 -0.95
C PRO A 24 -15.42 -3.37 -2.18
N LYS A 25 -16.33 -3.94 -2.98
CA LYS A 25 -16.97 -3.25 -4.09
C LYS A 25 -17.49 -1.86 -3.69
N THR A 26 -17.27 -0.88 -4.55
CA THR A 26 -17.85 0.47 -4.46
C THR A 26 -18.73 0.76 -5.67
N ASP A 27 -19.37 1.93 -5.69
CA ASP A 27 -20.04 2.48 -6.89
C ASP A 27 -19.09 2.67 -8.08
N LYS A 28 -17.78 2.77 -7.82
CA LYS A 28 -16.72 2.93 -8.84
C LYS A 28 -16.17 1.61 -9.37
N THR A 29 -16.50 0.46 -8.76
CA THR A 29 -15.90 -0.84 -9.11
C THR A 29 -16.98 -1.88 -9.40
N ARG A 30 -16.68 -2.84 -10.29
CA ARG A 30 -17.63 -3.91 -10.64
C ARG A 30 -17.74 -4.99 -9.55
N GLY A 31 -16.71 -5.11 -8.73
CA GLY A 31 -16.61 -6.04 -7.61
C GLY A 31 -15.53 -5.57 -6.64
N ASP A 32 -15.12 -6.47 -5.76
CA ASP A 32 -13.99 -6.23 -4.86
C ASP A 32 -12.70 -5.96 -5.65
N VAL A 33 -11.83 -5.14 -5.08
CA VAL A 33 -10.51 -4.84 -5.65
C VAL A 33 -9.46 -5.49 -4.78
N THR A 34 -8.68 -6.39 -5.38
CA THR A 34 -7.53 -7.00 -4.73
C THR A 34 -6.27 -6.24 -5.09
N VAL A 35 -5.54 -5.79 -4.08
CA VAL A 35 -4.23 -5.15 -4.21
C VAL A 35 -3.18 -6.11 -3.69
N HIS A 36 -2.23 -6.46 -4.55
CA HIS A 36 -1.01 -7.16 -4.15
C HIS A 36 0.09 -6.12 -3.96
N TRP A 37 0.60 -6.00 -2.73
CA TRP A 37 1.74 -5.16 -2.39
C TRP A 37 2.97 -6.06 -2.23
N MET A 38 4.00 -5.84 -3.05
CA MET A 38 5.16 -6.71 -3.15
C MET A 38 6.45 -5.90 -3.06
N ASP A 39 7.32 -6.24 -2.12
CA ASP A 39 8.57 -5.53 -1.82
C ASP A 39 9.77 -6.47 -1.76
N GLY A 40 10.97 -5.90 -1.87
CA GLY A 40 12.23 -6.63 -1.67
C GLY A 40 12.56 -7.63 -2.78
N GLY A 41 12.26 -7.27 -4.03
CA GLY A 41 12.49 -8.09 -5.21
C GLY A 41 11.37 -9.08 -5.54
N ILE A 42 10.33 -9.18 -4.70
CA ILE A 42 9.12 -9.92 -5.07
C ILE A 42 8.36 -9.11 -6.13
N GLN A 43 7.99 -9.77 -7.21
CA GLN A 43 7.26 -9.19 -8.32
C GLN A 43 6.15 -10.16 -8.77
N PRO A 44 5.06 -9.65 -9.37
CA PRO A 44 4.08 -10.52 -9.99
C PRO A 44 4.70 -11.21 -11.21
N GLU A 45 4.00 -12.22 -11.73
CA GLU A 45 4.34 -12.80 -13.02
C GLU A 45 4.42 -11.70 -14.09
N ARG A 46 5.48 -11.75 -14.90
CA ARG A 46 5.66 -10.81 -16.00
C ARG A 46 4.46 -10.90 -16.95
N PRO A 47 3.77 -9.80 -17.26
CA PRO A 47 2.67 -9.82 -18.22
C PRO A 47 3.08 -10.42 -19.56
N ALA A 48 2.31 -11.40 -20.04
CA ALA A 48 2.55 -12.09 -21.31
C ALA A 48 2.46 -11.14 -22.53
N GLU A 49 1.77 -10.01 -22.38
CA GLU A 49 1.62 -8.98 -23.40
C GLU A 49 2.87 -8.09 -23.56
N LEU A 50 3.84 -8.17 -22.65
CA LEU A 50 5.12 -7.49 -22.82
C LEU A 50 6.02 -8.29 -23.76
N GLY A 51 6.56 -7.61 -24.76
CA GLY A 51 7.58 -8.17 -25.65
C GLY A 51 8.83 -8.61 -24.89
N PRO A 52 9.66 -9.52 -25.42
CA PRO A 52 10.78 -10.12 -24.70
C PRO A 52 11.77 -9.11 -24.09
N ASN A 53 11.96 -7.97 -24.76
CA ASN A 53 12.91 -6.92 -24.36
C ASN A 53 12.24 -5.66 -23.78
N GLU A 54 10.93 -5.71 -23.49
CA GLU A 54 10.21 -4.55 -22.93
C GLU A 54 10.37 -4.50 -21.41
N LEU A 55 10.65 -3.31 -20.86
CA LEU A 55 10.84 -3.16 -19.41
C LEU A 55 9.51 -3.28 -18.67
N PHE A 56 9.49 -4.03 -17.57
CA PHE A 56 8.34 -4.05 -16.67
C PHE A 56 8.47 -2.91 -15.65
N GLY A 57 7.48 -2.00 -15.61
CA GLY A 57 7.56 -0.79 -14.80
C GLY A 57 8.69 0.13 -15.27
N ASP A 58 9.55 0.53 -14.34
CA ASP A 58 10.79 1.28 -14.61
C ASP A 58 12.07 0.48 -14.32
N GLY A 59 11.95 -0.85 -14.19
CA GLY A 59 13.07 -1.74 -13.90
C GLY A 59 13.41 -1.86 -12.41
N GLY A 60 12.85 -1.00 -11.56
CA GLY A 60 12.91 -1.14 -10.10
C GLY A 60 11.53 -1.36 -9.50
N ASN A 61 10.57 -0.51 -9.82
CA ASN A 61 9.21 -0.57 -9.32
C ASN A 61 8.17 -0.38 -10.44
N GLY A 62 6.92 -0.57 -10.07
CA GLY A 62 5.79 -0.29 -10.94
C GLY A 62 4.47 -0.69 -10.32
N THR A 63 3.40 -0.42 -11.04
CA THR A 63 2.05 -0.86 -10.71
C THR A 63 1.49 -1.59 -11.91
N LEU A 64 0.96 -2.80 -11.71
CA LEU A 64 0.24 -3.55 -12.72
C LEU A 64 -1.26 -3.52 -12.40
N PHE A 65 -2.04 -3.04 -13.36
CA PHE A 65 -3.49 -3.07 -13.32
C PHE A 65 -4.00 -4.21 -14.20
N VAL A 66 -4.80 -5.10 -13.62
CA VAL A 66 -5.42 -6.22 -14.35
C VAL A 66 -6.91 -5.93 -14.53
N GLY A 67 -7.30 -5.68 -15.78
CA GLY A 67 -8.69 -5.37 -16.13
C GLY A 67 -9.30 -6.41 -17.06
N THR A 68 -10.62 -6.32 -17.26
CA THR A 68 -11.36 -7.24 -18.14
C THR A 68 -11.10 -7.01 -19.63
N LYS A 69 -10.51 -5.86 -20.00
CA LYS A 69 -10.16 -5.49 -21.39
C LYS A 69 -8.65 -5.53 -21.67
N GLY A 70 -7.90 -6.16 -20.78
CA GLY A 70 -6.44 -6.20 -20.81
C GLY A 70 -5.81 -5.53 -19.59
N LYS A 71 -4.49 -5.39 -19.66
CA LYS A 71 -3.67 -4.90 -18.56
C LYS A 71 -3.12 -3.50 -18.88
N MET A 72 -2.81 -2.77 -17.83
CA MET A 72 -2.09 -1.49 -17.89
C MET A 72 -0.97 -1.55 -16.87
N MET A 73 0.14 -0.90 -17.16
CA MET A 73 1.22 -0.69 -16.19
C MET A 73 1.51 0.79 -16.01
N ALA A 74 2.05 1.13 -14.85
CA ALA A 74 2.66 2.43 -14.59
C ALA A 74 4.01 2.22 -13.88
N SER A 75 4.93 3.13 -14.08
CA SER A 75 6.19 3.22 -13.36
C SER A 75 5.99 3.73 -11.93
N THR A 76 7.07 3.90 -11.18
CA THR A 76 7.02 4.43 -9.80
C THR A 76 6.16 5.70 -9.73
N TYR A 77 5.33 5.80 -8.69
CA TYR A 77 4.42 6.93 -8.44
C TYR A 77 3.37 7.19 -9.53
N GLY A 78 3.01 6.16 -10.31
CA GLY A 78 2.02 6.30 -11.38
C GLY A 78 2.54 7.04 -12.60
N ALA A 79 3.86 7.21 -12.72
CA ALA A 79 4.50 7.78 -13.89
C ALA A 79 4.36 6.86 -15.11
N ASP A 80 4.47 7.42 -16.31
CA ASP A 80 4.47 6.69 -17.59
C ASP A 80 3.40 5.57 -17.67
N PRO A 81 2.10 5.90 -17.51
CA PRO A 81 1.03 4.93 -17.62
C PRO A 81 0.90 4.42 -19.06
N ARG A 82 0.93 3.10 -19.24
CA ARG A 82 1.00 2.41 -20.54
C ARG A 82 0.04 1.23 -20.56
N LEU A 83 -0.71 1.08 -21.64
CA LEU A 83 -1.50 -0.11 -21.93
C LEU A 83 -0.59 -1.26 -22.36
N LEU A 84 -1.05 -2.49 -22.10
CA LEU A 84 -0.42 -3.70 -22.59
C LEU A 84 -1.34 -4.39 -23.63
N PRO A 85 -0.79 -4.86 -24.78
CA PRO A 85 0.59 -4.63 -25.25
C PRO A 85 0.88 -3.15 -25.56
N LEU A 86 2.16 -2.76 -25.53
CA LEU A 86 2.58 -1.35 -25.67
C LEU A 86 2.12 -0.67 -26.96
N SER A 87 1.89 -1.43 -28.02
CA SER A 87 1.34 -0.93 -29.28
C SER A 87 -0.01 -0.21 -29.11
N ARG A 88 -0.79 -0.57 -28.09
CA ARG A 88 -2.08 0.04 -27.79
C ARG A 88 -1.98 1.46 -27.23
N ASN A 89 -0.78 1.92 -26.86
CA ASN A 89 -0.62 3.30 -26.38
C ASN A 89 -1.00 4.33 -27.44
N GLN A 90 -0.99 3.97 -28.73
CA GLN A 90 -1.47 4.81 -29.82
C GLN A 90 -2.99 5.09 -29.75
N GLU A 91 -3.75 4.26 -29.03
CA GLU A 91 -5.19 4.42 -28.81
C GLU A 91 -5.50 5.39 -27.65
N VAL A 92 -4.50 5.79 -26.87
CA VAL A 92 -4.72 6.51 -25.60
C VAL A 92 -4.99 7.99 -25.87
N HIS A 93 -6.26 8.36 -25.75
CA HIS A 93 -6.71 9.74 -25.76
C HIS A 93 -7.53 10.01 -24.49
N VAL A 94 -6.86 10.49 -23.43
CA VAL A 94 -7.49 10.76 -22.14
C VAL A 94 -7.42 12.26 -21.83
N PRO A 95 -8.55 12.95 -21.60
CA PRO A 95 -8.53 14.35 -21.24
C PRO A 95 -7.91 14.55 -19.86
N GLN A 96 -7.19 15.66 -19.68
CA GLN A 96 -6.74 16.07 -18.36
C GLN A 96 -7.92 16.57 -17.54
N THR A 97 -8.27 15.86 -16.47
CA THR A 97 -9.42 16.20 -15.60
C THR A 97 -9.03 16.77 -14.24
N LEU A 98 -7.78 16.61 -13.82
CA LEU A 98 -7.29 17.09 -12.52
C LEU A 98 -6.24 18.19 -12.72
N ALA A 99 -6.25 19.21 -11.86
CA ALA A 99 -5.19 20.20 -11.83
C ALA A 99 -3.84 19.52 -11.53
N ARG A 100 -2.80 19.89 -12.27
CA ARG A 100 -1.43 19.39 -12.04
C ARG A 100 -0.69 20.38 -11.15
N VAL A 101 0.11 19.87 -10.23
CA VAL A 101 1.03 20.70 -9.44
C VAL A 101 2.13 21.22 -10.38
N PRO A 102 2.37 22.54 -10.48
CA PRO A 102 3.51 23.06 -11.22
C PRO A 102 4.81 22.40 -10.74
N GLY A 103 5.65 21.91 -11.65
CA GLY A 103 6.85 21.15 -11.26
C GLY A 103 6.59 19.72 -10.75
N GLN A 104 5.35 19.25 -10.76
CA GLN A 104 4.94 17.88 -10.44
C GLN A 104 5.45 17.42 -9.06
N ALA A 105 6.09 16.25 -9.00
CA ALA A 105 6.69 15.71 -7.79
C ALA A 105 7.72 16.64 -7.15
N ASN A 106 8.34 17.56 -7.88
CA ASN A 106 9.29 18.52 -7.30
C ASN A 106 8.61 19.81 -6.79
N GLY A 107 7.34 20.05 -7.14
CA GLY A 107 6.61 21.27 -6.78
C GLY A 107 5.62 21.14 -5.63
N HIS A 108 5.41 19.94 -5.09
CA HIS A 108 4.41 19.71 -4.04
C HIS A 108 4.66 20.51 -2.75
N TYR A 109 5.93 20.73 -2.38
CA TYR A 109 6.29 21.62 -1.26
C TYR A 109 5.88 23.07 -1.53
N GLY A 110 6.09 23.55 -2.77
CA GLY A 110 5.69 24.90 -3.19
C GLY A 110 4.17 25.08 -3.10
N GLN A 111 3.39 24.11 -3.57
CA GLN A 111 1.93 24.13 -3.46
C GLN A 111 1.45 24.27 -2.00
N TRP A 112 2.13 23.60 -1.05
CA TRP A 112 1.79 23.73 0.36
C TRP A 112 2.06 25.15 0.89
N VAL A 113 3.20 25.75 0.55
CA VAL A 113 3.54 27.14 0.94
C VAL A 113 2.52 28.12 0.36
N GLU A 114 2.18 27.99 -0.92
CA GLU A 114 1.19 28.81 -1.60
C GLU A 114 -0.19 28.71 -0.92
N ALA A 115 -0.61 27.49 -0.56
CA ALA A 115 -1.88 27.27 0.13
C ALA A 115 -1.90 27.89 1.54
N CYS A 116 -0.78 27.85 2.27
CA CYS A 116 -0.64 28.51 3.55
C CYS A 116 -0.74 30.04 3.42
N LEU A 117 -0.07 30.63 2.42
CA LEU A 117 -0.11 32.07 2.17
C LEU A 117 -1.50 32.55 1.73
N ALA A 118 -2.22 31.75 0.95
CA ALA A 118 -3.59 32.06 0.54
C ALA A 118 -4.59 32.04 1.71
N GLY A 119 -4.27 31.31 2.79
CA GLY A 119 -5.12 31.12 3.96
C GLY A 119 -5.92 29.81 3.93
N ALA A 120 -6.30 29.33 5.12
CA ALA A 120 -6.95 28.04 5.29
C ALA A 120 -8.23 27.91 4.44
N GLY A 121 -8.30 26.83 3.63
CA GLY A 121 -9.43 26.55 2.76
C GLY A 121 -9.59 27.48 1.56
N LYS A 122 -8.66 28.41 1.33
CA LYS A 122 -8.71 29.37 0.21
C LYS A 122 -8.08 28.83 -1.07
N MET A 123 -7.23 27.82 -0.96
CA MET A 123 -6.58 27.16 -2.11
C MET A 123 -6.69 25.64 -1.98
N PRO A 124 -7.11 24.93 -3.04
CA PRO A 124 -7.09 23.48 -3.05
C PRO A 124 -5.65 22.94 -3.12
N VAL A 125 -5.38 21.87 -2.37
CA VAL A 125 -4.10 21.13 -2.41
C VAL A 125 -4.29 19.80 -3.12
N SER A 126 -3.22 19.25 -3.71
CA SER A 126 -3.28 17.98 -4.45
C SER A 126 -3.43 16.74 -3.57
N SER A 127 -3.14 16.84 -2.27
CA SER A 127 -3.23 15.75 -1.30
C SER A 127 -3.87 16.22 0.02
N PRO A 128 -5.18 16.52 0.05
CA PRO A 128 -5.88 16.94 1.27
C PRO A 128 -6.03 15.75 2.24
N PHE A 129 -6.17 16.01 3.55
CA PHE A 129 -6.33 14.95 4.56
C PHE A 129 -7.53 14.02 4.32
N ALA A 130 -8.61 14.53 3.72
CA ALA A 130 -9.77 13.72 3.34
C ALA A 130 -9.42 12.61 2.33
N LEU A 131 -8.32 12.77 1.57
CA LEU A 131 -7.78 11.76 0.66
C LEU A 131 -6.58 11.04 1.29
N ALA A 132 -5.62 11.79 1.83
CA ALA A 132 -4.37 11.25 2.36
C ALA A 132 -4.59 10.36 3.59
N GLY A 133 -5.53 10.71 4.48
CA GLY A 133 -5.84 9.95 5.70
C GLY A 133 -6.27 8.51 5.39
N PRO A 134 -7.37 8.31 4.64
CA PRO A 134 -7.82 6.97 4.24
C PRO A 134 -6.78 6.19 3.42
N LEU A 135 -5.99 6.88 2.57
CA LEU A 135 -4.90 6.25 1.84
C LEU A 135 -3.80 5.73 2.79
N THR A 136 -3.39 6.54 3.76
CA THR A 136 -2.41 6.13 4.78
C THR A 136 -2.95 4.98 5.62
N GLU A 137 -4.22 5.03 6.04
CA GLU A 137 -4.88 3.93 6.74
C GLU A 137 -4.79 2.62 5.94
N ALA A 138 -5.12 2.68 4.65
CA ALA A 138 -5.06 1.52 3.75
C ALA A 138 -3.67 0.89 3.66
N LEU A 139 -2.62 1.70 3.59
CA LEU A 139 -1.23 1.22 3.56
C LEU A 139 -0.77 0.69 4.92
N LEU A 140 -1.19 1.32 6.03
CA LEU A 140 -0.84 0.86 7.37
C LEU A 140 -1.46 -0.51 7.70
N MET A 141 -2.61 -0.86 7.11
CA MET A 141 -3.15 -2.22 7.22
C MET A 141 -2.19 -3.29 6.67
N ALA A 142 -1.40 -2.98 5.64
CA ALA A 142 -0.41 -3.92 5.13
C ALA A 142 0.71 -4.17 6.17
N ASN A 143 1.17 -3.12 6.85
CA ASN A 143 2.12 -3.24 7.94
C ASN A 143 1.54 -4.02 9.12
N LEU A 144 0.25 -3.84 9.45
CA LEU A 144 -0.43 -4.64 10.47
C LEU A 144 -0.45 -6.14 10.10
N ALA A 145 -0.68 -6.48 8.84
CA ALA A 145 -0.63 -7.87 8.38
C ALA A 145 0.78 -8.48 8.53
N ILE A 146 1.82 -7.74 8.14
CA ILE A 146 3.22 -8.17 8.30
C ILE A 146 3.56 -8.38 9.77
N ARG A 147 3.25 -7.40 10.63
CA ARG A 147 3.51 -7.47 12.07
C ARG A 147 2.72 -8.59 12.73
N GLY A 148 1.45 -8.76 12.35
CA GLY A 148 0.57 -9.81 12.84
C GLY A 148 1.06 -11.22 12.52
N TYR A 149 1.62 -11.42 11.32
CA TYR A 149 2.16 -12.70 10.87
C TYR A 149 3.29 -13.23 11.78
N ASP A 150 4.10 -12.32 12.35
CA ASP A 150 5.24 -12.65 13.19
C ASP A 150 4.99 -12.54 14.70
N ILE A 151 3.73 -12.30 15.12
CA ILE A 151 3.37 -12.39 16.54
C ILE A 151 3.73 -13.78 17.06
N GLN A 152 4.48 -13.81 18.16
CA GLN A 152 4.84 -15.03 18.87
C GLN A 152 4.02 -15.15 20.15
N GLN A 153 3.46 -16.35 20.37
CA GLN A 153 2.86 -16.74 21.63
C GLN A 153 3.61 -17.97 22.18
N PRO A 154 4.16 -17.94 23.41
CA PRO A 154 4.80 -19.12 23.98
C PRO A 154 3.87 -20.33 23.94
N LYS A 155 4.40 -21.51 23.60
CA LYS A 155 3.61 -22.74 23.68
C LYS A 155 3.25 -23.04 25.14
N THR A 156 2.02 -23.48 25.38
CA THR A 156 1.57 -23.93 26.70
C THR A 156 2.21 -25.24 27.13
N THR A 157 2.71 -26.03 26.18
CA THR A 157 3.41 -27.29 26.41
C THR A 157 4.66 -27.39 25.54
N GLY A 158 5.79 -27.80 26.13
CA GLY A 158 7.06 -27.94 25.44
C GLY A 158 7.77 -26.62 25.16
N GLN A 159 8.85 -26.67 24.36
CA GLN A 159 9.63 -25.50 23.99
C GLN A 159 9.13 -24.86 22.68
N GLY A 160 9.22 -23.53 22.58
CA GLY A 160 8.98 -22.77 21.35
C GLY A 160 7.73 -21.87 21.39
N PHE A 161 7.37 -21.36 20.22
CA PHE A 161 6.29 -20.39 20.04
C PHE A 161 5.27 -20.85 19.00
N ASN A 162 4.01 -20.51 19.23
CA ASN A 162 2.94 -20.46 18.25
C ASN A 162 2.97 -19.11 17.52
N TYR A 163 2.43 -19.09 16.31
CA TYR A 163 2.33 -17.88 15.48
C TYR A 163 0.88 -17.69 15.02
N PRO A 164 0.01 -17.11 15.87
CA PRO A 164 -1.43 -17.10 15.65
C PRO A 164 -1.86 -16.31 14.40
N GLY A 165 -1.03 -15.37 13.92
CA GLY A 165 -1.34 -14.62 12.69
C GLY A 165 -1.03 -15.36 11.39
N ARG A 166 -0.29 -16.48 11.43
CA ARG A 166 0.09 -17.20 10.20
C ARG A 166 -1.10 -17.96 9.61
N GLY A 167 -1.33 -17.76 8.32
CA GLY A 167 -2.45 -18.38 7.60
C GLY A 167 -3.81 -17.79 7.96
N VAL A 168 -3.85 -16.69 8.72
CA VAL A 168 -5.08 -16.03 9.13
C VAL A 168 -5.28 -14.75 8.31
N LYS A 169 -6.47 -14.62 7.71
CA LYS A 169 -6.90 -13.34 7.12
C LYS A 169 -7.31 -12.40 8.24
N LEU A 170 -6.66 -11.25 8.36
CA LEU A 170 -7.06 -10.23 9.33
C LEU A 170 -8.29 -9.46 8.83
N LEU A 171 -9.25 -9.19 9.72
CA LEU A 171 -10.46 -8.44 9.44
C LEU A 171 -10.39 -7.06 10.10
N TRP A 172 -10.32 -6.01 9.28
CA TRP A 172 -10.27 -4.62 9.73
C TRP A 172 -11.65 -3.99 9.78
N ASP A 173 -11.98 -3.38 10.92
CA ASP A 173 -13.13 -2.49 11.08
C ASP A 173 -12.61 -1.03 10.98
N ASN A 174 -12.96 -0.36 9.89
CA ASN A 174 -12.54 1.02 9.61
C ASN A 174 -13.18 2.03 10.58
N ALA A 175 -14.44 1.80 10.99
CA ALA A 175 -15.14 2.71 11.90
C ALA A 175 -14.57 2.64 13.31
N GLN A 176 -14.23 1.44 13.77
CA GLN A 176 -13.61 1.23 15.08
C GLN A 176 -12.08 1.35 15.06
N MET A 177 -11.48 1.39 13.87
CA MET A 177 -10.04 1.32 13.60
C MET A 177 -9.39 0.17 14.37
N ARG A 178 -9.83 -1.07 14.15
CA ARG A 178 -9.27 -2.26 14.81
C ARG A 178 -9.38 -3.54 14.00
N ILE A 179 -8.51 -4.49 14.32
CA ILE A 179 -8.64 -5.90 13.94
C ILE A 179 -9.67 -6.56 14.84
N THR A 180 -10.63 -7.28 14.24
CA THR A 180 -11.77 -7.87 14.97
C THR A 180 -11.59 -9.35 15.28
N ASN A 181 -10.74 -10.06 14.55
CA ASN A 181 -10.58 -11.51 14.66
C ASN A 181 -9.22 -11.99 15.21
N LEU A 182 -8.31 -11.07 15.53
CA LEU A 182 -7.04 -11.36 16.20
C LEU A 182 -6.60 -10.14 17.03
N ASP A 183 -7.08 -10.08 18.28
CA ASP A 183 -6.96 -8.88 19.12
C ASP A 183 -5.50 -8.50 19.41
N ASP A 184 -4.59 -9.49 19.47
CA ASP A 184 -3.16 -9.26 19.69
C ASP A 184 -2.52 -8.29 18.69
N VAL A 185 -3.03 -8.20 17.46
CA VAL A 185 -2.52 -7.26 16.43
C VAL A 185 -2.85 -5.81 16.79
N ASN A 186 -3.91 -5.56 17.56
CA ASN A 186 -4.34 -4.20 17.91
C ASN A 186 -3.31 -3.41 18.73
N ARG A 187 -2.34 -4.10 19.36
CA ARG A 187 -1.19 -3.45 20.02
C ARG A 187 -0.35 -2.58 19.08
N PHE A 188 -0.44 -2.77 17.77
CA PHE A 188 0.28 -2.00 16.76
C PHE A 188 -0.53 -0.85 16.16
N VAL A 189 -1.84 -0.78 16.44
CA VAL A 189 -2.73 0.22 15.87
C VAL A 189 -2.58 1.57 16.56
N LYS A 190 -2.34 1.56 17.87
CA LYS A 190 -2.09 2.76 18.67
C LYS A 190 -0.83 2.59 19.49
N ARG A 191 -0.13 3.71 19.70
CA ARG A 191 1.01 3.77 20.60
C ARG A 191 0.57 4.29 21.96
N ASP A 192 1.16 3.77 23.03
CA ASP A 192 1.11 4.43 24.32
C ASP A 192 1.91 5.73 24.27
N TYR A 193 1.22 6.85 24.43
CA TYR A 193 1.86 8.14 24.52
C TYR A 193 2.56 8.29 25.86
N ARG A 194 3.67 9.03 25.87
CA ARG A 194 4.37 9.39 27.10
C ARG A 194 3.38 10.06 28.07
N ALA A 195 3.47 9.74 29.36
CA ALA A 195 2.65 10.38 30.39
C ALA A 195 2.65 11.91 30.24
N GLY A 196 1.45 12.51 30.28
CA GLY A 196 1.24 13.95 30.04
C GLY A 196 0.90 14.32 28.59
N TRP A 197 1.04 13.39 27.62
CA TRP A 197 0.66 13.62 26.23
C TRP A 197 -0.64 12.87 25.89
N LYS A 198 -1.56 13.56 25.20
CA LYS A 198 -2.77 12.98 24.60
C LYS A 198 -2.91 13.48 23.16
N LEU A 199 -3.46 12.65 22.28
CA LEU A 199 -4.04 13.15 21.04
C LEU A 199 -5.29 13.96 21.44
N GLY A 200 -5.38 15.19 20.90
CA GLY A 200 -6.42 16.16 21.23
C GLY A 200 -7.83 15.70 20.92
#